data_AF-A0AAX2KWE6-F1
#
_entry.id   AF-A0AAX2KWE6-F1
#
_cell.length_a   1.000
_cell.length_b   1.000
_cell.length_c   1.000
_cell.angle_alpha   90.00
_cell.angle_beta   90.00
_cell.angle_gamma   90.00
#
_symmetry.space_group_name_H-M   'P 1'
#
loop_
_entity.id
_entity.type
_entity.pdbx_description
1 polymer ?
#
loop_
_entity_poly.entity_id
_entity_poly.type
_entity_poly.pdbx_seq_one_letter_code
_entity_poly.pdbx_strand_id
1 'polypeptide(L)'
;MLIDGWQEHINAIKENGLKANYNGEEITVKVSIVNQNEVPTGEQFDLIILFTKAMQLEKMLQDVKPLIADHTEVLCLLNGIGHEDVIEKFVPMEKIFIGNTMWTAGLEGPGKAKLFGSGVC
;
A
#
# COMPACT_ATOMS: atom_id res chain seq x y z
N MET A 1 -8.95 -0.32 -0.46
CA MET A 1 -8.76 -0.04 0.98
C MET A 1 -7.28 0.21 1.21
N LEU A 2 -6.90 1.04 2.19
CA LEU A 2 -5.51 1.22 2.62
C LEU A 2 -5.21 0.35 3.85
N ILE A 3 -4.00 -0.18 3.92
CA ILE A 3 -3.51 -0.94 5.07
C ILE A 3 -2.15 -0.38 5.45
N ASP A 4 -1.99 0.00 6.72
CA ASP A 4 -0.75 0.60 7.22
C ASP A 4 -0.43 0.08 8.63
N GLY A 5 0.82 0.21 9.07
CA GLY A 5 1.27 -0.13 10.43
C GLY A 5 1.41 1.07 11.36
N TRP A 6 1.36 2.30 10.84
CA TRP A 6 1.56 3.53 11.59
C TRP A 6 0.24 4.05 12.17
N GLN A 7 0.00 3.76 13.45
CA GLN A 7 -1.27 4.05 14.12
C GLN A 7 -1.68 5.54 14.06
N GLU A 8 -0.75 6.47 14.23
CA GLU A 8 -1.07 7.91 14.17
C GLU A 8 -1.53 8.32 12.77
N HIS A 9 -0.92 7.75 11.72
CA HIS A 9 -1.31 7.99 10.33
C HIS A 9 -2.73 7.46 10.06
N ILE A 10 -3.03 6.25 10.54
CA ILE A 10 -4.37 5.65 10.43
C ILE A 10 -5.42 6.49 11.14
N ASN A 11 -5.16 6.90 12.38
CA ASN A 11 -6.09 7.72 13.16
C ASN A 11 -6.35 9.07 12.46
N ALA A 12 -5.30 9.74 12.00
CA ALA A 12 -5.43 11.00 11.29
C ALA A 12 -6.31 10.89 10.03
N ILE A 13 -6.16 9.81 9.24
CA ILE A 13 -6.98 9.57 8.05
C ILE A 13 -8.42 9.19 8.42
N LYS A 14 -8.64 8.37 9.44
CA LYS A 14 -10.00 8.02 9.89
C LYS A 14 -10.79 9.24 10.36
N GLU A 15 -10.13 10.16 11.07
CA GLU A 15 -10.76 11.38 11.59
C GLU A 15 -10.96 12.45 10.52
N ASN A 16 -9.94 12.71 9.69
CA ASN A 16 -9.87 13.90 8.85
C ASN A 16 -9.87 13.62 7.34
N GLY A 17 -9.87 12.34 6.93
CA GLY A 17 -9.57 11.93 5.56
C GLY A 17 -8.07 12.01 5.24
N LEU A 18 -7.67 11.41 4.12
CA LEU A 18 -6.33 11.59 3.56
C LEU A 18 -6.27 12.97 2.91
N LYS A 19 -5.43 13.85 3.45
CA LYS A 19 -5.15 15.16 2.88
C LYS A 19 -3.95 15.07 1.97
N ALA A 20 -4.04 15.65 0.79
CA ALA A 20 -2.90 15.75 -0.10
C ALA A 20 -2.79 17.16 -0.69
N ASN A 21 -1.58 17.68 -0.79
CA ASN A 21 -1.28 18.80 -1.68
C ASN A 21 -0.95 18.21 -3.06
N TYR A 22 -1.85 18.36 -4.02
CA TYR A 22 -1.72 17.89 -5.39
C TYR A 22 -1.39 19.06 -6.31
N ASN A 23 -0.12 19.19 -6.70
CA ASN A 23 0.37 20.29 -7.56
C ASN A 23 -0.04 21.70 -7.07
N GLY A 24 -0.07 21.91 -5.75
CA GLY A 24 -0.45 23.18 -5.13
C GLY A 24 -1.92 23.25 -4.69
N GLU A 25 -2.76 22.31 -5.10
CA GLU A 25 -4.17 22.24 -4.68
C GLU A 25 -4.33 21.31 -3.46
N GLU A 26 -5.00 21.78 -2.42
CA GLU A 26 -5.33 20.92 -1.28
C GLU A 26 -6.57 20.08 -1.58
N ILE A 27 -6.38 18.77 -1.62
CA ILE A 27 -7.45 17.78 -1.76
C ILE A 27 -7.61 16.98 -0.48
N THR A 28 -8.83 16.58 -0.16
CA THR A 28 -9.12 15.67 0.95
C THR A 28 -10.01 14.54 0.45
N VAL A 29 -9.57 13.30 0.64
CA VAL A 29 -10.30 12.11 0.20
C VAL A 29 -10.61 11.24 1.42
N LYS A 30 -11.88 10.86 1.56
CA LYS A 30 -12.27 9.84 2.54
C LYS A 30 -11.98 8.47 1.95
N VAL A 31 -11.04 7.76 2.57
CA VAL A 31 -10.62 6.41 2.17
C VAL A 31 -10.70 5.49 3.37
N SER A 32 -11.15 4.26 3.16
CA SER A 32 -11.11 3.22 4.18
C SER A 32 -9.66 2.83 4.44
N ILE A 33 -9.24 2.89 5.71
CA ILE A 33 -7.91 2.50 6.17
C ILE A 33 -8.01 1.65 7.43
N VAL A 34 -7.20 0.60 7.52
CA VAL A 34 -7.11 -0.31 8.67
C VAL A 34 -5.66 -0.54 9.08
N ASN A 35 -5.45 -0.94 10.33
CA ASN A 35 -4.13 -1.38 10.79
C ASN A 35 -3.84 -2.76 10.19
N GLN A 36 -2.59 -3.02 9.79
CA GLN A 36 -2.16 -4.32 9.28
C GLN A 36 -2.49 -5.49 10.24
N ASN A 37 -2.50 -5.26 11.55
CA ASN A 37 -2.83 -6.29 12.55
C ASN A 37 -4.35 -6.45 12.79
N GLU A 38 -5.18 -5.59 12.20
CA GLU A 38 -6.63 -5.55 12.38
C GLU A 38 -7.37 -5.76 11.05
N VAL A 39 -6.72 -6.43 10.09
CA VAL A 39 -7.34 -6.70 8.79
C VAL A 39 -8.60 -7.55 8.95
N PRO A 40 -9.71 -7.20 8.28
CA PRO A 40 -10.97 -7.92 8.42
C PRO A 40 -10.85 -9.35 7.89
N THR A 41 -11.34 -10.31 8.66
CA THR A 41 -11.43 -11.70 8.21
C THR A 41 -12.66 -11.86 7.30
N GLY A 42 -12.45 -12.27 6.05
CA GLY A 42 -13.53 -12.56 5.09
C GLY A 42 -13.70 -11.52 3.98
N GLU A 43 -12.95 -10.41 4.02
CA GLU A 43 -12.76 -9.58 2.84
C GLU A 43 -11.65 -10.18 1.97
N GLN A 44 -11.88 -10.20 0.66
CA GLN A 44 -10.92 -10.65 -0.34
C GLN A 44 -10.77 -9.54 -1.38
N PHE A 45 -9.55 -9.35 -1.88
CA PHE A 45 -9.25 -8.34 -2.89
C PHE A 45 -8.83 -9.00 -4.18
N ASP A 46 -9.29 -8.47 -5.32
CA ASP A 46 -8.83 -8.90 -6.63
C ASP A 46 -7.37 -8.51 -6.88
N LEU A 47 -6.94 -7.34 -6.35
CA LEU A 47 -5.59 -6.80 -6.54
C LEU A 47 -5.07 -6.18 -5.24
N ILE A 48 -3.83 -6.54 -4.87
CA ILE A 48 -3.06 -5.93 -3.79
C ILE A 48 -1.83 -5.23 -4.39
N ILE A 49 -1.68 -3.93 -4.10
CA ILE A 49 -0.52 -3.15 -4.55
C ILE A 49 0.41 -2.91 -3.35
N LEU A 50 1.66 -3.36 -3.47
CA LEU A 50 2.65 -3.28 -2.40
C LEU A 50 3.51 -2.03 -2.56
N PHE A 51 3.46 -1.17 -1.54
CA PHE A 51 4.35 0.00 -1.36
C PHE A 51 5.15 -0.06 -0.04
N THR A 52 5.15 -1.22 0.62
CA THR A 52 5.88 -1.47 1.86
C THR A 52 7.38 -1.50 1.59
N LYS A 53 8.22 -1.00 2.52
CA LYS A 53 9.69 -1.14 2.37
C LYS A 53 10.09 -2.61 2.42
N ALA A 54 11.13 -3.00 1.67
CA ALA A 54 11.60 -4.39 1.58
C ALA A 54 11.76 -5.09 2.94
N MET A 55 12.34 -4.41 3.93
CA MET A 55 12.54 -4.96 5.29
C MET A 55 11.24 -5.29 6.04
N GLN A 56 10.12 -4.67 5.66
CA GLN A 56 8.81 -4.85 6.28
C GLN A 56 7.88 -5.72 5.44
N LEU A 57 8.29 -6.11 4.23
CA LEU A 57 7.46 -6.80 3.25
C LEU A 57 6.94 -8.15 3.76
N GLU A 58 7.82 -9.01 4.27
CA GLU A 58 7.44 -10.34 4.76
C GLU A 58 6.44 -10.25 5.91
N LYS A 59 6.66 -9.35 6.87
CA LYS A 59 5.73 -9.13 7.97
C LYS A 59 4.38 -8.61 7.48
N MET A 60 4.38 -7.63 6.56
CA MET A 60 3.13 -7.12 5.99
C MET A 60 2.34 -8.24 5.31
N LEU A 61 2.99 -9.07 4.49
CA LEU A 61 2.34 -10.20 3.82
C LEU A 61 1.79 -11.25 4.80
N GLN A 62 2.47 -11.50 5.92
CA GLN A 62 1.95 -12.35 6.98
C GLN A 62 0.69 -11.76 7.61
N ASP A 63 0.71 -10.48 7.94
CA ASP A 63 -0.39 -9.78 8.61
C ASP A 63 -1.62 -9.68 7.69
N VAL A 64 -1.42 -9.41 6.38
CA VAL A 64 -2.52 -9.30 5.40
C VAL A 64 -2.91 -10.62 4.74
N LYS A 65 -2.28 -11.75 5.10
CA LYS A 65 -2.60 -13.08 4.56
C LYS A 65 -4.10 -13.42 4.56
N PRO A 66 -4.91 -13.05 5.57
CA PRO A 66 -6.36 -13.31 5.54
C PRO A 66 -7.12 -12.65 4.38
N LEU A 67 -6.52 -11.64 3.74
CA LEU A 67 -7.09 -10.89 2.62
C LEU A 67 -6.72 -11.46 1.24
N ILE A 68 -5.76 -12.39 1.21
CA ILE A 68 -5.25 -13.02 -0.01
C ILE A 68 -6.11 -14.25 -0.31
N ALA A 69 -6.82 -14.21 -1.42
CA ALA A 69 -7.61 -15.31 -1.94
C ALA A 69 -6.93 -15.99 -3.13
N ASP A 70 -7.48 -17.12 -3.55
CA ASP A 70 -6.95 -17.89 -4.69
C ASP A 70 -6.96 -17.10 -6.01
N HIS A 71 -7.77 -16.04 -6.13
CA HIS A 71 -7.85 -15.18 -7.32
C HIS A 71 -7.06 -13.87 -7.18
N THR A 72 -6.50 -13.58 -6.01
CA THR A 72 -5.86 -12.29 -5.72
C THR A 72 -4.55 -12.15 -6.50
N GLU A 73 -4.44 -11.05 -7.24
CA GLU A 73 -3.21 -10.62 -7.90
C GLU A 73 -2.42 -9.69 -6.99
N VAL A 74 -1.08 -9.75 -7.08
CA VAL A 74 -0.18 -8.89 -6.32
C VAL A 74 0.71 -8.11 -7.26
N LEU A 75 0.66 -6.78 -7.16
CA LEU A 75 1.54 -5.86 -7.88
C LEU A 75 2.59 -5.28 -6.92
N CYS A 76 3.85 -5.64 -7.15
CA CYS A 76 4.99 -5.09 -6.43
C CYS A 76 5.58 -3.91 -7.21
N LEU A 77 5.57 -2.71 -6.59
CA LEU A 77 6.17 -1.50 -7.15
C LEU A 77 7.40 -1.03 -6.37
N LEU A 78 8.01 -1.94 -5.60
CA LEU A 78 9.19 -1.65 -4.79
C LEU A 78 10.42 -1.54 -5.69
N ASN A 79 11.21 -0.48 -5.48
CA ASN A 79 12.54 -0.41 -6.05
C ASN A 79 13.44 -1.49 -5.41
N GLY A 80 14.02 -2.38 -6.22
CA GLY A 80 14.95 -3.42 -5.78
C GLY A 80 14.77 -4.73 -6.54
N ILE A 81 15.54 -5.76 -6.14
CA ILE A 81 15.52 -7.11 -6.73
C ILE A 81 15.32 -8.11 -5.59
N GLY A 82 14.58 -9.19 -5.82
CA GLY A 82 14.41 -10.30 -4.86
C GLY A 82 13.20 -10.15 -3.93
N HIS A 83 12.27 -9.24 -4.24
CA HIS A 83 11.01 -9.12 -3.50
C HIS A 83 10.02 -10.21 -3.92
N GLU A 84 10.13 -10.67 -5.16
CA GLU A 84 9.37 -11.78 -5.74
C GLU A 84 9.50 -13.06 -4.91
N ASP A 85 10.71 -13.44 -4.50
CA ASP A 85 10.98 -14.63 -3.68
C ASP A 85 10.25 -14.61 -2.33
N VAL A 86 10.03 -13.40 -1.77
CA VAL A 86 9.29 -13.23 -0.52
C VAL A 86 7.79 -13.35 -0.77
N ILE A 87 7.30 -12.75 -1.85
CA ILE A 87 5.87 -12.75 -2.22
C ILE A 87 5.42 -14.16 -2.64
N GLU A 88 6.27 -14.93 -3.33
CA GLU A 88 6.01 -16.30 -3.76
C GLU A 88 5.68 -17.26 -2.61
N LYS A 89 6.11 -16.96 -1.38
CA LYS A 89 5.74 -17.74 -0.18
C LYS A 89 4.26 -17.61 0.19
N PHE A 90 3.58 -16.58 -0.30
CA PHE A 90 2.20 -16.23 0.04
C PHE A 90 1.26 -16.30 -1.15
N VAL A 91 1.74 -16.04 -2.36
CA VAL A 91 0.95 -15.94 -3.59
C VAL A 91 1.65 -16.73 -4.70
N PRO A 92 0.92 -17.50 -5.53
CA PRO A 92 1.52 -18.24 -6.64
C PRO A 92 2.15 -17.27 -7.65
N MET A 93 3.31 -17.65 -8.22
CA MET A 93 4.11 -16.81 -9.11
C MET A 93 3.32 -16.26 -10.33
N GLU A 94 2.36 -17.02 -10.85
CA GLU A 94 1.48 -16.59 -11.95
C GLU A 94 0.62 -15.35 -11.64
N LYS A 95 0.46 -15.01 -10.35
CA LYS A 95 -0.32 -13.86 -9.86
C LYS A 95 0.55 -12.73 -9.32
N ILE A 96 1.88 -12.83 -9.48
CA ILE A 96 2.82 -11.82 -9.05
C ILE A 96 3.24 -10.98 -10.25
N PHE A 97 2.98 -9.68 -10.17
CA PHE A 97 3.36 -8.69 -11.15
C PHE A 97 4.41 -7.77 -10.54
N ILE A 98 5.52 -7.58 -11.23
CA ILE A 98 6.60 -6.68 -10.81
C ILE A 98 6.63 -5.48 -11.74
N GLY A 99 6.72 -4.29 -11.17
CA GLY A 99 6.88 -3.06 -11.93
C GLY A 99 7.64 -2.01 -11.13
N ASN A 100 7.99 -0.92 -11.80
CA ASN A 100 8.57 0.26 -11.16
C ASN A 100 7.65 1.44 -11.40
N THR A 101 7.57 2.35 -10.43
CA THR A 101 6.88 3.63 -10.58
C THR A 101 7.88 4.77 -10.65
N MET A 102 7.64 5.71 -11.57
CA MET A 102 8.40 6.96 -11.68
C MET A 102 7.74 8.11 -10.91
N TRP A 103 6.59 7.85 -10.29
CA TRP A 103 5.88 8.86 -9.50
C TRP A 103 6.59 9.13 -8.17
N THR A 104 6.65 10.41 -7.81
CA THR A 104 7.15 10.84 -6.51
C THR A 104 6.01 11.26 -5.60
N ALA A 105 6.08 10.86 -4.34
CA ALA A 105 5.18 11.31 -3.28
C ALA A 105 5.99 11.55 -2.01
N GLY A 106 5.72 12.66 -1.34
CA GLY A 106 6.24 12.98 -0.01
C GLY A 106 5.16 12.76 1.04
N LEU A 107 5.57 12.38 2.25
CA LEU A 107 4.68 12.32 3.40
C LEU A 107 5.09 13.43 4.36
N GLU A 108 4.25 14.46 4.51
CA GLU A 108 4.53 15.62 5.39
C GLU A 108 4.20 15.30 6.86
N GLY A 109 3.36 14.29 7.08
CA GLY A 109 3.02 13.80 8.41
C GLY A 109 1.85 12.80 8.38
N PRO A 110 1.33 12.40 9.55
CA PRO A 110 0.13 11.58 9.66
C PRO A 110 -1.03 12.12 8.82
N GLY A 111 -1.56 11.28 7.92
CA GLY A 111 -2.67 11.62 7.00
C GLY A 111 -2.41 12.76 6.00
N LYS A 112 -1.15 13.19 5.79
CA LYS A 112 -0.81 14.33 4.92
C LYS A 112 0.26 13.96 3.89
N ALA A 113 -0.15 13.90 2.62
CA ALA A 113 0.74 13.64 1.49
C ALA A 113 1.03 14.91 0.69
N LYS A 114 2.17 14.91 0.01
CA LYS A 114 2.62 15.96 -0.89
C LYS A 114 2.91 15.32 -2.25
N LEU A 115 2.09 15.63 -3.24
CA LEU A 115 2.10 15.01 -4.57
C LEU A 115 2.50 16.06 -5.61
N PHE A 116 3.71 15.93 -6.15
CA PHE A 116 4.30 16.88 -7.09
C PHE A 116 4.95 16.15 -8.24
N GLY A 117 4.97 16.84 -9.39
CA GLY A 117 5.66 16.37 -10.59
C GLY A 117 4.77 15.48 -11.46
N SER A 118 5.39 14.94 -12.49
CA SER A 118 4.75 14.09 -13.48
C SER A 118 5.54 12.79 -13.59
N GLY A 119 4.87 11.64 -13.58
CA GLY A 119 5.50 10.31 -13.70
C GLY A 119 6.00 9.96 -15.10
N VAL A 120 6.45 10.95 -15.88
CA VAL A 120 6.97 10.79 -17.24
C VAL A 120 8.47 11.06 -17.28
N CYS A 121 9.18 10.26 -18.08
CA CYS A 121 10.51 10.58 -18.58
C CYS A 121 10.45 11.72 -19.60
#